data_AF-A0A6A5ZST0-F1
#
_entry.id   AF-A0A6A5ZST0-F1
#
_cell.length_a   1.000
_cell.length_b   1.000
_cell.length_c   1.000
_cell.angle_alpha   90.00
_cell.angle_beta   90.00
_cell.angle_gamma   90.00
#
_symmetry.space_group_name_H-M   'P 1'
#
loop_
_entity.id
_entity.type
_entity.pdbx_description
1 polymer ?
#
loop_
_entity_poly.entity_id
_entity_poly.type
_entity_poly.pdbx_seq_one_letter_code
_entity_poly.pdbx_strand_id
1 'polypeptide(L)'
;MDPQQRCLLEIVYEGVESAGYSVPQLRGSSTGVFVGAMSFDYQLVAMRGLDSLPQYHATGGSMAILANRLSYFYDWRGPSLACDTACSSSLVALHQAVHSLRSGEVDMAVTAGANLILGPEPFIAYSNVCHAMTLPEGCSQADR
;
A
#
# COMPACT_ATOMS: atom_id res chain seq x y z
N MET A 1 -10.13 10.68 -4.08
CA MET A 1 -9.77 9.31 -3.67
C MET A 1 -8.47 9.01 -4.36
N ASP A 2 -7.46 8.63 -3.59
CA ASP A 2 -6.14 8.26 -4.06
C ASP A 2 -6.28 7.12 -5.09
N PRO A 3 -5.69 7.27 -6.30
CA PRO A 3 -5.68 6.21 -7.29
C PRO A 3 -5.12 4.87 -6.77
N GLN A 4 -4.19 4.90 -5.79
CA GLN A 4 -3.69 3.69 -5.11
C GLN A 4 -4.82 2.88 -4.49
N GLN A 5 -5.79 3.54 -3.84
CA GLN A 5 -6.94 2.86 -3.23
C GLN A 5 -7.83 2.17 -4.27
N ARG A 6 -7.99 2.78 -5.46
CA ARG A 6 -8.79 2.20 -6.55
C ARG A 6 -8.11 0.98 -7.15
N CYS A 7 -6.83 1.11 -7.50
CA CYS A 7 -6.06 0.00 -8.03
C CYS A 7 -5.99 -1.16 -7.03
N LEU A 8 -5.81 -0.87 -5.73
CA LEU A 8 -5.81 -1.91 -4.70
C LEU A 8 -7.14 -2.66 -4.64
N LEU A 9 -8.28 -1.97 -4.73
CA LEU A 9 -9.59 -2.63 -4.73
C LEU A 9 -9.69 -3.61 -5.91
N GLU A 10 -9.33 -3.19 -7.11
CA GLU A 10 -9.41 -4.02 -8.33
C GLU A 10 -8.45 -5.21 -8.26
N ILE A 11 -7.17 -4.98 -7.94
CA ILE A 11 -6.16 -6.04 -7.90
C ILE A 11 -6.43 -7.04 -6.79
N VAL A 12 -6.94 -6.60 -5.64
CA VAL A 12 -7.32 -7.52 -4.57
C VAL A 12 -8.52 -8.37 -4.97
N TYR A 13 -9.50 -7.81 -5.68
CA TYR A 13 -10.60 -8.59 -6.24
C TYR A 13 -10.08 -9.69 -7.16
N GLU A 14 -9.25 -9.31 -8.13
CA GLU A 14 -8.64 -10.25 -9.08
C GLU A 14 -7.79 -11.31 -8.38
N GLY A 15 -7.04 -10.93 -7.36
CA GLY A 15 -6.21 -11.84 -6.56
C GLY A 15 -7.06 -12.85 -5.78
N VAL A 16 -8.18 -12.43 -5.20
CA VAL A 16 -9.13 -13.32 -4.49
C VAL A 16 -9.75 -14.32 -5.46
N GLU A 17 -10.27 -13.86 -6.60
CA GLU A 17 -10.85 -14.72 -7.63
C GLU A 17 -9.81 -15.68 -8.23
N SER A 18 -8.57 -15.21 -8.46
CA SER A 18 -7.46 -16.03 -8.95
C SER A 18 -7.04 -17.10 -7.94
N ALA A 19 -7.25 -16.88 -6.65
CA ALA A 19 -7.01 -17.87 -5.60
C ALA A 19 -8.15 -18.91 -5.49
N GLY A 20 -9.20 -18.81 -6.32
CA GLY A 20 -10.34 -19.71 -6.33
C GLY A 20 -11.40 -19.41 -5.28
N TYR A 21 -11.30 -18.26 -4.61
CA TYR A 21 -12.32 -17.76 -3.68
C TYR A 21 -13.15 -16.69 -4.36
N SER A 22 -14.41 -16.56 -3.97
CA SER A 22 -15.24 -15.43 -4.33
C SER A 22 -15.38 -14.46 -3.18
N VAL A 23 -15.49 -13.17 -3.48
CA VAL A 23 -15.72 -12.13 -2.46
C VAL A 23 -16.90 -12.48 -1.53
N PRO A 24 -18.08 -12.93 -2.02
CA PRO A 24 -19.20 -13.30 -1.14
C PRO A 24 -18.88 -14.41 -0.13
N GLN A 25 -18.01 -15.38 -0.46
CA GLN A 25 -17.63 -16.47 0.45
C GLN A 25 -16.80 -15.97 1.64
N LEU A 26 -16.08 -14.87 1.46
CA LEU A 26 -15.17 -14.32 2.47
C LEU A 26 -15.78 -13.19 3.29
N ARG A 27 -17.01 -12.74 2.97
CA ARG A 27 -17.68 -11.67 3.74
C ARG A 27 -17.90 -12.10 5.19
N GLY A 28 -17.56 -11.21 6.11
CA GLY A 28 -17.67 -11.41 7.54
C GLY A 28 -16.59 -12.31 8.15
N SER A 29 -15.67 -12.85 7.34
CA SER A 29 -14.59 -13.72 7.80
C SER A 29 -13.51 -12.96 8.59
N SER A 30 -12.70 -13.70 9.35
CA SER A 30 -11.50 -13.23 10.04
C SER A 30 -10.31 -12.98 9.09
N THR A 31 -10.57 -12.66 7.81
CA THR A 31 -9.49 -12.39 6.84
C THR A 31 -8.71 -11.15 7.23
N GLY A 32 -7.40 -11.29 7.39
CA GLY A 32 -6.48 -10.18 7.64
C GLY A 32 -6.07 -9.45 6.35
N VAL A 33 -5.79 -8.16 6.44
CA VAL A 33 -5.36 -7.31 5.32
C VAL A 33 -4.06 -6.59 5.69
N PHE A 34 -3.03 -6.81 4.88
CA PHE A 34 -1.70 -6.25 5.09
C PHE A 34 -1.26 -5.52 3.82
N VAL A 35 -1.09 -4.20 3.90
CA VAL A 35 -0.73 -3.37 2.74
C VAL A 35 0.62 -2.70 2.97
N GLY A 36 1.56 -2.92 2.05
CA GLY A 36 2.81 -2.18 1.98
C GLY A 36 2.67 -0.98 1.05
N ALA A 37 2.93 0.23 1.54
CA ALA A 37 2.91 1.44 0.71
C ALA A 37 3.93 2.46 1.22
N MET A 38 4.51 3.23 0.30
CA MET A 38 5.57 4.20 0.59
C MET A 38 5.26 5.60 0.02
N SER A 39 4.41 5.70 -1.01
CA SER A 39 4.13 6.96 -1.69
C SER A 39 2.90 7.68 -1.14
N PHE A 40 3.07 8.96 -0.80
CA PHE A 40 2.01 9.90 -0.39
C PHE A 40 1.77 11.01 -1.43
N ASP A 41 2.20 10.80 -2.67
CA ASP A 41 2.20 11.80 -3.74
C ASP A 41 0.83 12.46 -3.93
N TYR A 42 -0.25 11.66 -3.91
CA TYR A 42 -1.60 12.18 -4.07
C TYR A 42 -1.98 13.15 -2.95
N GLN A 43 -1.60 12.83 -1.72
CA GLN A 43 -1.82 13.69 -0.56
C GLN A 43 -0.99 14.98 -0.67
N LEU A 44 0.26 14.88 -1.12
CA LEU A 44 1.13 16.03 -1.34
C LEU A 44 0.56 16.99 -2.41
N VAL A 45 0.06 16.44 -3.52
CA VAL A 45 -0.58 17.24 -4.58
C VAL A 45 -1.86 17.90 -4.07
N ALA A 46 -2.71 17.16 -3.36
CA ALA A 46 -3.98 17.68 -2.86
C ALA A 46 -3.79 18.78 -1.79
N MET A 47 -2.73 18.71 -0.99
CA MET A 47 -2.41 19.72 0.02
C MET A 47 -1.91 21.05 -0.55
N ARG A 48 -1.57 21.14 -1.86
CA ARG A 48 -1.17 22.40 -2.49
C ARG A 48 -2.28 23.44 -2.60
N GLY A 49 -3.54 22.99 -2.62
CA GLY A 49 -4.73 23.83 -2.68
C GLY A 49 -5.53 23.77 -1.39
N LEU A 50 -4.95 24.21 -0.27
CA LEU A 50 -5.59 24.18 1.06
C LEU A 50 -6.99 24.81 1.06
N ASP A 51 -7.18 25.88 0.29
CA ASP A 51 -8.46 26.60 0.14
C ASP A 51 -9.55 25.78 -0.56
N SER A 52 -9.18 24.68 -1.21
CA SER A 52 -10.06 23.80 -2.00
C SER A 52 -10.04 22.34 -1.54
N LEU A 53 -9.60 22.07 -0.31
CA LEU A 53 -9.49 20.70 0.20
C LEU A 53 -10.88 20.01 0.23
N PRO A 54 -11.05 18.87 -0.46
CA PRO A 54 -12.31 18.14 -0.46
C PRO A 54 -12.65 17.61 0.95
N GLN A 55 -13.94 17.61 1.30
CA GLN A 55 -14.44 17.11 2.61
C GLN A 55 -13.94 15.69 2.96
N TYR A 56 -13.81 14.81 1.97
CA TYR A 56 -13.39 13.41 2.17
C TYR A 56 -11.89 13.19 2.02
N HIS A 57 -11.08 14.26 2.00
CA HIS A 57 -9.64 14.18 1.76
C HIS A 57 -8.92 13.25 2.76
N ALA A 58 -9.24 13.36 4.06
CA ALA A 58 -8.63 12.52 5.10
C ALA A 58 -8.84 11.01 4.83
N THR A 59 -10.08 10.61 4.51
CA THR A 59 -10.42 9.23 4.13
C THR A 59 -10.02 8.88 2.69
N GLY A 60 -9.58 9.86 1.92
CA GLY A 60 -9.28 9.75 0.51
C GLY A 60 -7.80 9.60 0.21
N GLY A 61 -6.90 9.94 1.15
CA GLY A 61 -5.44 9.92 0.92
C GLY A 61 -4.60 9.35 2.06
N SER A 62 -5.18 9.07 3.23
CA SER A 62 -4.41 8.50 4.35
C SER A 62 -3.94 7.06 4.07
N MET A 63 -2.71 6.76 4.47
CA MET A 63 -2.08 5.43 4.34
C MET A 63 -2.90 4.31 4.98
N ALA A 64 -3.41 4.55 6.20
CA ALA A 64 -4.19 3.55 6.92
C ALA A 64 -5.46 3.15 6.15
N ILE A 65 -5.99 4.04 5.32
CA ILE A 65 -7.17 3.77 4.51
C ILE A 65 -6.88 2.81 3.35
N LEU A 66 -5.62 2.64 2.93
CA LEU A 66 -5.27 1.65 1.91
C LEU A 66 -5.67 0.24 2.35
N ALA A 67 -5.33 -0.14 3.59
CA ALA A 67 -5.76 -1.42 4.17
C ALA A 67 -7.22 -1.38 4.64
N ASN A 68 -7.61 -0.35 5.40
CA ASN A 68 -8.94 -0.29 6.00
C ASN A 68 -10.07 -0.24 4.97
N ARG A 69 -9.85 0.37 3.80
CA ARG A 69 -10.86 0.42 2.74
C ARG A 69 -11.09 -0.96 2.11
N LEU A 70 -10.06 -1.79 1.99
CA LEU A 70 -10.20 -3.17 1.54
C LEU A 70 -11.02 -3.96 2.55
N SER A 71 -10.65 -3.90 3.84
CA SER A 71 -11.40 -4.56 4.92
C SER A 71 -12.86 -4.11 4.96
N TYR A 72 -13.11 -2.81 4.85
CA TYR A 72 -14.46 -2.26 4.85
C TYR A 72 -15.27 -2.69 3.62
N PHE A 73 -14.68 -2.60 2.42
CA PHE A 73 -15.40 -2.89 1.16
C PHE A 73 -15.75 -4.38 1.03
N TYR A 74 -14.83 -5.26 1.42
CA TYR A 74 -15.00 -6.71 1.35
C TYR A 74 -15.63 -7.33 2.61
N ASP A 75 -15.91 -6.54 3.65
CA ASP A 75 -16.40 -6.98 4.96
C ASP A 75 -15.47 -8.03 5.62
N TRP A 76 -14.16 -7.78 5.56
CA TRP A 76 -13.16 -8.61 6.25
C TRP A 76 -12.88 -8.05 7.64
N ARG A 77 -12.93 -8.93 8.64
CA ARG A 77 -12.93 -8.58 10.08
C ARG A 77 -11.66 -8.98 10.81
N GLY A 78 -10.64 -9.46 10.09
CA GLY A 78 -9.31 -9.68 10.65
C GLY A 78 -8.53 -8.36 10.83
N PRO A 79 -7.25 -8.44 11.24
CA PRO A 79 -6.36 -7.29 11.35
C PRO A 79 -6.28 -6.54 10.01
N SER A 80 -6.28 -5.21 10.06
CA SER A 80 -6.11 -4.36 8.87
C SER A 80 -4.97 -3.39 9.11
N LEU A 81 -3.87 -3.57 8.40
CA LEU A 81 -2.63 -2.86 8.67
C LEU A 81 -1.99 -2.36 7.38
N ALA A 82 -1.62 -1.09 7.39
CA ALA A 82 -0.76 -0.49 6.39
C ALA A 82 0.61 -0.21 7.01
N CYS A 83 1.68 -0.62 6.34
CA CYS A 83 3.05 -0.40 6.80
C CYS A 83 3.91 0.29 5.75
N ASP A 84 4.82 1.12 6.23
CA ASP A 84 5.86 1.78 5.43
C ASP A 84 7.23 1.44 6.05
N THR A 85 7.99 0.61 5.34
CA THR A 85 9.41 0.32 5.57
C THR A 85 10.22 0.64 4.32
N ALA A 86 9.82 1.72 3.63
CA ALA A 86 10.35 2.15 2.34
C ALA A 86 10.25 1.04 1.27
N CYS A 87 11.32 0.78 0.52
CA CYS A 87 11.34 -0.20 -0.58
C CYS A 87 10.99 -1.65 -0.15
N SER A 88 11.07 -1.95 1.15
CA SER A 88 10.77 -3.28 1.70
C SER A 88 9.31 -3.44 2.15
N SER A 89 8.48 -2.41 2.05
CA SER A 89 7.13 -2.36 2.65
C SER A 89 6.24 -3.53 2.28
N SER A 90 6.18 -3.91 1.00
CA SER A 90 5.36 -5.04 0.53
C SER A 90 5.84 -6.39 1.09
N LEU A 91 7.16 -6.56 1.23
CA LEU A 91 7.73 -7.78 1.79
C LEU A 91 7.52 -7.86 3.31
N VAL A 92 7.59 -6.72 4.00
CA VAL A 92 7.27 -6.64 5.43
C VAL A 92 5.77 -6.91 5.65
N ALA A 93 4.88 -6.38 4.81
CA ALA A 93 3.46 -6.69 4.86
C ALA A 93 3.19 -8.20 4.70
N LEU A 94 3.83 -8.84 3.70
CA LEU A 94 3.76 -10.29 3.52
C LEU A 94 4.31 -11.05 4.75
N HIS A 95 5.42 -10.61 5.32
CA HIS A 95 5.98 -11.22 6.52
C HIS A 95 5.00 -11.18 7.70
N GLN A 96 4.33 -10.05 7.94
CA GLN A 96 3.30 -9.91 8.98
C GLN A 96 2.08 -10.80 8.71
N ALA A 97 1.65 -10.89 7.45
CA ALA A 97 0.55 -11.78 7.05
C ALA A 97 0.88 -13.25 7.35
N VAL A 98 2.08 -13.72 6.98
CA VAL A 98 2.55 -15.08 7.27
C VAL A 98 2.65 -15.33 8.77
N HIS A 99 3.10 -14.34 9.55
CA HIS A 99 3.13 -14.46 11.00
C HIS A 99 1.73 -14.62 11.61
N SER A 100 0.76 -13.83 11.15
CA SER A 100 -0.62 -13.86 11.63
C SER A 100 -1.33 -15.17 11.28
N LEU A 101 -1.05 -15.73 10.11
CA LEU A 101 -1.52 -17.07 9.72
C LEU A 101 -0.90 -18.17 10.60
N ARG A 102 0.40 -18.09 10.87
CA ARG A 102 1.12 -19.09 11.68
C ARG A 102 0.76 -19.05 13.16
N SER A 103 0.42 -17.88 13.69
CA SER A 103 -0.06 -17.72 15.07
C SER A 103 -1.51 -18.16 15.25
N GLY A 104 -2.25 -18.39 14.17
CA GLY A 104 -3.69 -18.68 14.21
C GLY A 104 -4.54 -17.44 14.54
N GLU A 105 -3.99 -16.23 14.38
CA GLU A 105 -4.75 -14.99 14.54
C GLU A 105 -5.78 -14.81 13.40
N VAL A 106 -5.42 -15.29 12.20
CA VAL A 106 -6.30 -15.32 11.02
C VAL A 106 -6.18 -16.64 10.28
N ASP A 107 -7.27 -17.06 9.64
CA ASP A 107 -7.30 -18.26 8.78
C ASP A 107 -6.99 -17.94 7.31
N MET A 108 -7.09 -16.67 6.94
CA MET A 108 -6.79 -16.14 5.62
C MET A 108 -6.19 -14.75 5.75
N ALA A 109 -5.23 -14.44 4.87
CA ALA A 109 -4.63 -13.12 4.83
C ALA A 109 -4.47 -12.66 3.37
N VAL A 110 -4.80 -11.40 3.13
CA VAL A 110 -4.56 -10.70 1.87
C VAL A 110 -3.38 -9.77 2.08
N THR A 111 -2.37 -9.90 1.22
CA THR A 111 -1.25 -8.96 1.17
C THR A 111 -1.29 -8.19 -0.14
N ALA A 112 -1.00 -6.89 -0.09
CA ALA A 112 -0.92 -6.05 -1.28
C ALA A 112 0.17 -4.99 -1.15
N GLY A 113 0.61 -4.47 -2.30
CA GLY A 113 1.59 -3.38 -2.37
C GLY A 113 1.16 -2.33 -3.38
N ALA A 114 1.29 -1.05 -3.03
CA ALA A 114 1.03 0.05 -3.95
C ALA A 114 2.12 1.12 -3.87
N ASN A 115 2.52 1.62 -5.03
CA ASN A 115 3.43 2.75 -5.17
C ASN A 115 3.11 3.50 -6.46
N LEU A 116 2.74 4.77 -6.35
CA LEU A 116 2.43 5.63 -7.49
C LEU A 116 3.28 6.88 -7.45
N ILE A 117 3.89 7.20 -8.59
CA ILE A 117 4.66 8.43 -8.80
C ILE A 117 3.75 9.41 -9.55
N LEU A 118 3.25 10.43 -8.85
CA LEU A 118 2.30 11.40 -9.42
C LEU A 118 2.92 12.78 -9.63
N GLY A 119 4.12 13.02 -9.08
CA GLY A 119 4.84 14.28 -9.23
C GLY A 119 6.35 14.08 -9.24
N PRO A 120 7.11 15.08 -9.67
CA PRO A 120 8.58 15.01 -9.72
C PRO A 120 9.24 15.16 -8.35
N GLU A 121 8.51 15.57 -7.30
CA GLU A 121 9.07 15.96 -6.01
C GLU A 121 9.80 14.81 -5.31
N PRO A 122 9.24 13.59 -5.21
CA PRO A 122 9.98 12.47 -4.61
C PRO A 122 11.23 12.14 -5.41
N PHE A 123 11.16 12.17 -6.74
CA PHE A 123 12.30 11.90 -7.62
C PHE A 123 13.43 12.93 -7.45
N ILE A 124 13.11 14.22 -7.37
CA ILE A 124 14.09 15.28 -7.11
C ILE A 124 14.70 15.11 -5.72
N ALA A 125 13.88 14.81 -4.70
CA ALA A 125 14.36 14.58 -3.34
C ALA A 125 15.36 13.41 -3.28
N TYR A 126 15.03 12.27 -3.91
CA TYR A 126 15.95 11.13 -3.97
C TYR A 126 17.18 11.42 -4.82
N SER A 127 17.07 12.19 -5.90
CA SER A 127 18.22 12.57 -6.74
C SER A 127 19.23 13.44 -5.99
N ASN A 128 18.75 14.40 -5.19
CA ASN A 128 19.59 15.24 -4.34
C ASN A 128 20.30 14.43 -3.24
N VAL A 129 19.60 13.46 -2.64
CA VAL A 129 20.18 12.56 -1.64
C VAL A 129 21.16 11.59 -2.28
N CYS A 130 20.87 11.02 -3.45
CA CYS A 130 21.80 10.17 -4.19
C CYS A 130 23.06 10.94 -4.58
N HIS A 131 22.95 12.20 -5.01
CA HIS A 131 24.14 13.03 -5.26
C HIS A 131 24.97 13.27 -3.99
N ALA A 132 24.32 13.37 -2.83
CA ALA A 132 24.99 13.48 -1.53
C ALA A 132 25.50 12.12 -0.97
N MET A 133 24.89 11.00 -1.37
CA MET A 133 25.24 9.64 -0.94
C MET A 133 26.23 8.94 -1.87
N THR A 134 26.37 9.38 -3.12
CA THR A 134 27.45 8.92 -3.99
C THR A 134 28.77 9.47 -3.48
N LEU A 135 29.53 8.60 -2.82
CA LEU A 135 30.99 8.64 -2.85
C LEU A 135 31.48 8.78 -4.31
N PRO A 136 32.68 9.32 -4.56
CA PRO A 136 33.14 9.80 -5.87
C PRO A 136 33.21 8.78 -7.03
N GLU A 137 32.76 7.53 -6.87
CA GLU A 137 32.80 6.51 -7.90
C GLU A 137 31.48 5.74 -8.02
N GLY A 138 30.69 6.14 -9.02
CA GLY A 138 30.14 5.29 -10.07
C GLY A 138 29.28 4.08 -9.70
N CYS A 139 28.00 4.15 -10.10
CA CYS A 139 27.10 3.09 -10.55
C CYS A 139 27.29 1.66 -10.03
N SER A 140 26.21 1.06 -9.49
CA SER A 140 26.10 -0.40 -9.45
C SER A 140 26.33 -0.96 -10.85
N GLN A 141 27.44 -1.68 -11.04
CA GLN A 141 27.69 -2.46 -12.24
C GLN A 141 26.60 -3.54 -12.34
N ALA A 142 25.64 -3.30 -13.20
CA ALA A 142 24.74 -4.31 -13.73
C ALA A 142 24.78 -4.18 -15.26
N ASP A 143 25.95 -4.47 -15.82
CA ASP A 143 26.09 -4.79 -17.24
C ASP A 143 26.87 -6.10 -17.34
N ARG A 144 26.27 -7.08 -18.02
CA ARG A 144 26.87 -8.37 -18.38
C ARG A 144 27.51 -8.25 -19.75
#